data_AF-A0A6F8ZHM1-F1
#
_entry.id   AF-A0A6F8ZHM1-F1
#
_cell.length_a   1.000
_cell.length_b   1.000
_cell.length_c   1.000
_cell.angle_alpha   90.00
_cell.angle_beta   90.00
_cell.angle_gamma   90.00
#
_symmetry.space_group_name_H-M   'P 1'
#
loop_
_entity.id
_entity.type
_entity.pdbx_description
1 polymer ?
#
loop_
_entity_poly.entity_id
_entity_poly.type
_entity_poly.pdbx_seq_one_letter_code
_entity_poly.pdbx_strand_id
1 'polypeptide(L)'
;MAGTAALKRETGWTFLTNHSHVLICLARNPELRTRDLAAMVGITERAVQRIVADLVAEGFLTRERVGRRNRYRVHADRHLRHPVEFEATVGALLALVGTPTAVPTAGDAGGR
;
A
#
# COMPACT_ATOMS: atom_id res chain seq x y z
N MET A 1 -12.35 -0.57 27.31
CA MET A 1 -11.43 0.51 27.72
C MET A 1 -10.02 0.17 27.26
N ALA A 2 -9.71 0.46 25.99
CA ALA A 2 -8.34 0.51 25.50
C ALA A 2 -8.26 1.80 24.67
N GLY A 3 -7.78 2.86 25.31
CA GLY A 3 -7.50 4.11 24.62
C GLY A 3 -6.31 3.87 23.71
N THR A 4 -6.56 3.77 22.40
CA THR A 4 -5.51 3.83 21.39
C THR A 4 -4.87 5.20 21.52
N ALA A 5 -3.70 5.26 22.16
CA ALA A 5 -2.91 6.48 22.24
C ALA A 5 -2.77 7.01 20.81
N ALA A 6 -3.18 8.26 20.58
CA ALA A 6 -2.92 8.94 19.32
C ALA A 6 -1.39 8.98 19.15
N LEU A 7 -0.88 8.08 18.31
CA LEU A 7 0.54 8.03 17.97
C LEU A 7 0.94 9.44 17.55
N LYS A 8 1.78 10.06 18.38
CA LYS A 8 2.36 11.38 18.12
C LYS A 8 3.01 11.26 16.74
N ARG A 9 2.60 12.09 15.78
CA ARG A 9 3.29 12.15 14.49
C ARG A 9 4.68 12.70 14.76
N GLU A 10 5.66 11.81 14.88
CA GLU A 10 7.06 12.19 14.89
C GLU A 10 7.36 12.76 13.50
N THR A 11 7.36 14.09 13.41
CA THR A 11 7.83 14.82 12.23
C THR A 11 9.35 14.70 12.21
N GLY A 12 9.83 13.53 11.82
CA GLY A 12 11.23 13.13 11.78
C GLY A 12 11.52 12.28 10.55
N TRP A 13 12.78 11.88 10.40
CA TRP A 13 13.20 11.01 9.31
C TRP A 13 12.54 9.64 9.44
N THR A 14 11.87 9.18 8.39
CA THR A 14 11.30 7.83 8.29
C THR A 14 12.12 6.98 7.33
N PHE A 15 12.22 5.69 7.64
CA PHE A 15 12.94 4.74 6.78
C PHE A 15 12.20 4.49 5.45
N LEU A 16 10.87 4.42 5.49
CA LEU A 16 10.03 4.16 4.33
C LEU A 16 9.58 5.47 3.66
N THR A 17 9.41 5.40 2.34
CA THR A 17 8.92 6.52 1.53
C THR A 17 7.41 6.73 1.70
N ASN A 18 6.93 7.91 1.33
CA ASN A 18 5.48 8.17 1.26
C ASN A 18 4.75 7.19 0.32
N HIS A 19 5.39 6.73 -0.76
CA HIS A 19 4.81 5.70 -1.65
C HIS A 19 4.59 4.39 -0.90
N SER A 20 5.59 3.95 -0.14
CA SER A 20 5.53 2.75 0.69
C SER A 20 4.43 2.88 1.75
N HIS A 21 4.34 4.03 2.43
CA HIS A 21 3.30 4.28 3.43
C HIS A 21 1.89 4.23 2.85
N VAL A 22 1.64 4.89 1.71
CA VAL A 22 0.34 4.83 1.02
C VAL A 22 0.00 3.40 0.62
N LEU A 23 0.96 2.66 0.06
CA LEU A 23 0.76 1.27 -0.36
C LEU A 23 0.43 0.35 0.83
N ILE A 24 1.14 0.50 1.96
CA ILE A 24 0.86 -0.25 3.20
C ILE A 24 -0.55 0.06 3.72
N CYS A 25 -0.94 1.34 3.75
CA CYS A 25 -2.28 1.72 4.18
C CYS A 25 -3.36 1.08 3.30
N LEU A 26 -3.20 1.12 1.97
CA LEU A 26 -4.16 0.54 1.03
C LEU A 26 -4.19 -0.99 1.06
N ALA A 27 -3.06 -1.64 1.36
CA ALA A 27 -3.03 -3.09 1.58
C ALA A 27 -3.82 -3.50 2.82
N ARG A 28 -3.79 -2.69 3.89
CA ARG A 28 -4.57 -2.93 5.12
C ARG A 28 -6.06 -2.63 4.94
N ASN A 29 -6.38 -1.55 4.23
CA ASN A 29 -7.76 -1.16 3.95
C ASN A 29 -7.91 -0.63 2.50
N PRO A 30 -8.38 -1.49 1.59
CA PRO A 30 -8.65 -1.17 0.18
C PRO A 30 -9.60 -0.01 -0.09
N GLU A 31 -10.43 0.39 0.88
CA GLU A 31 -11.51 1.39 0.70
C GLU A 31 -11.19 2.75 1.30
N LEU A 32 -9.93 2.96 1.71
CA LEU A 32 -9.51 4.23 2.30
C LEU A 32 -9.72 5.39 1.35
N ARG A 33 -10.27 6.48 1.89
CA ARG A 33 -10.42 7.73 1.16
C ARG A 33 -9.08 8.46 1.12
N THR A 34 -8.86 9.25 0.07
CA THR A 34 -7.67 10.10 -0.08
C THR A 34 -7.42 10.98 1.13
N ARG A 35 -8.49 11.57 1.70
CA ARG A 35 -8.42 12.37 2.92
C ARG A 35 -7.87 11.59 4.11
N ASP A 36 -8.33 10.36 4.29
CA ASP A 36 -7.93 9.53 5.42
C ASP A 36 -6.48 9.07 5.25
N LEU A 37 -6.07 8.73 4.02
CA LEU A 37 -4.67 8.45 3.67
C LEU A 37 -3.76 9.65 3.94
N ALA A 38 -4.17 10.85 3.53
CA ALA A 38 -3.41 12.08 3.74
C ALA A 38 -3.16 12.32 5.23
N ALA A 39 -4.20 12.13 6.05
CA ALA A 39 -4.06 12.18 7.50
C ALA A 39 -3.13 11.07 8.01
N MET A 40 -3.32 9.81 7.65
CA MET A 40 -2.51 8.72 8.19
C MET A 40 -1.02 8.85 7.83
N VAL A 41 -0.71 9.23 6.59
CA VAL A 41 0.66 9.36 6.08
C VAL A 41 1.30 10.69 6.46
N GLY A 42 0.51 11.73 6.78
CA GLY A 42 1.04 13.05 7.13
C GLY A 42 1.43 13.89 5.92
N ILE A 43 0.74 13.72 4.80
CA ILE A 43 0.97 14.46 3.54
C ILE A 43 -0.32 15.12 3.05
N THR A 44 -0.25 15.92 1.98
CA THR A 44 -1.44 16.56 1.40
C THR A 44 -2.27 15.57 0.59
N GLU A 45 -3.58 15.82 0.45
CA GLU A 45 -4.45 15.00 -0.42
C GLU A 45 -3.96 14.97 -1.87
N ARG A 46 -3.45 16.09 -2.37
CA ARG A 46 -2.84 16.18 -3.70
C ARG A 46 -1.62 15.27 -3.83
N ALA A 47 -0.78 15.20 -2.79
CA ALA A 47 0.37 14.29 -2.78
C ALA A 47 -0.08 12.82 -2.80
N VAL A 48 -1.11 12.46 -2.01
CA VAL A 48 -1.70 11.11 -2.07
C VAL A 48 -2.22 10.79 -3.46
N GLN A 49 -2.97 11.70 -4.09
CA GLN A 49 -3.52 11.48 -5.43
C GLN A 49 -2.42 11.23 -6.46
N ARG A 50 -1.32 12.00 -6.40
CA ARG A 50 -0.15 11.80 -7.25
C ARG A 50 0.50 10.45 -7.00
N ILE A 51 0.78 10.10 -5.75
CA ILE A 51 1.35 8.80 -5.36
C ILE A 51 0.48 7.64 -5.84
N VAL A 52 -0.84 7.73 -5.67
CA VAL A 52 -1.77 6.70 -6.14
C VAL A 52 -1.72 6.59 -7.66
N ALA A 53 -1.67 7.72 -8.39
CA ALA A 53 -1.54 7.70 -9.84
C ALA A 53 -0.22 7.06 -10.29
N ASP A 54 0.90 7.40 -9.63
CA ASP A 54 2.22 6.83 -9.91
C ASP A 54 2.21 5.31 -9.66
N LEU A 55 1.65 4.85 -8.52
CA LEU A 55 1.52 3.42 -8.20
C LEU A 55 0.61 2.65 -9.18
N VAL A 56 -0.44 3.30 -9.70
CA VAL A 56 -1.32 2.71 -10.71
C VAL A 56 -0.62 2.64 -12.07
N ALA A 57 0.05 3.70 -12.49
CA ALA A 57 0.79 3.75 -13.74
C ALA A 57 1.90 2.68 -13.78
N GLU A 58 2.57 2.48 -12.64
CA GLU A 58 3.61 1.46 -12.50
C GLU A 58 3.07 0.05 -12.20
N GLY A 59 1.74 -0.12 -12.14
CA GLY A 59 1.09 -1.43 -11.96
C GLY A 59 1.34 -2.08 -10.60
N PHE A 60 1.64 -1.30 -9.56
CA PHE A 60 1.65 -1.77 -8.16
C PHE A 60 0.25 -1.73 -7.54
N LEU A 61 -0.65 -0.94 -8.12
CA LEU A 61 -2.00 -0.71 -7.65
C LEU A 61 -2.98 -0.77 -8.82
N THR A 62 -4.17 -1.35 -8.61
CA THR A 62 -5.33 -1.13 -9.48
C THR A 62 -6.37 -0.34 -8.71
N ARG A 63 -7.00 0.63 -9.39
CA ARG A 63 -8.11 1.41 -8.86
C ARG A 63 -9.40 1.04 -9.60
N GLU A 64 -10.37 0.53 -8.86
CA GLU A 64 -11.72 0.24 -9.34
C GLU A 64 -12.71 1.23 -8.74
N ARG A 65 -13.64 1.74 -9.55
CA ARG A 65 -14.69 2.63 -9.06
C ARG A 65 -15.93 1.82 -8.70
N VAL A 66 -16.23 1.74 -7.40
CA VAL A 66 -17.42 1.07 -6.85
C VAL A 66 -18.41 2.15 -6.40
N GLY A 67 -19.29 2.54 -7.31
CA GLY A 67 -20.27 3.62 -7.10
C GLY A 67 -19.62 4.98 -6.85
N ARG A 68 -19.78 5.52 -5.63
CA ARG A 68 -19.18 6.81 -5.20
C ARG A 68 -17.79 6.65 -4.59
N ARG A 69 -17.29 5.42 -4.43
CA ARG A 69 -16.01 5.14 -3.78
C ARG A 69 -15.03 4.49 -4.74
N ASN A 70 -13.75 4.70 -4.47
CA ASN A 70 -12.69 3.91 -5.09
C ASN A 70 -12.38 2.73 -4.18
N ARG A 71 -12.18 1.56 -4.79
CA ARG A 71 -11.59 0.38 -4.16
C ARG A 71 -10.24 0.14 -4.81
N TYR A 72 -9.23 -0.05 -3.98
CA TYR A 72 -7.86 -0.24 -4.44
C TYR A 72 -7.42 -1.69 -4.24
N ARG A 73 -6.73 -2.27 -5.23
CA ARG A 73 -6.12 -3.59 -5.14
C ARG A 73 -4.61 -3.45 -5.27
N VAL A 74 -3.89 -3.85 -4.23
CA VAL A 74 -2.42 -3.89 -4.23
C VAL A 74 -1.96 -5.20 -4.87
N HIS A 75 -0.97 -5.12 -5.76
CA HIS A 75 -0.36 -6.27 -6.42
C HIS A 75 0.88 -6.71 -5.66
N ALA A 76 0.70 -7.66 -4.75
CA ALA A 76 1.74 -8.14 -3.83
C ALA A 76 2.85 -8.96 -4.51
N ASP A 77 2.58 -9.50 -5.70
CA ASP A 77 3.46 -10.27 -6.55
C ASP A 77 4.49 -9.42 -7.31
N ARG A 78 4.33 -8.09 -7.33
CA ARG A 78 5.23 -7.19 -8.05
C ARG A 78 6.56 -7.04 -7.30
N HIS A 79 7.66 -7.11 -8.05
CA HIS A 79 9.01 -6.90 -7.53
C HIS A 79 9.28 -5.41 -7.28
N LEU A 80 10.08 -5.12 -6.26
CA LEU A 80 10.60 -3.78 -6.01
C LEU A 80 11.60 -3.44 -7.12
N ARG A 81 11.42 -2.28 -7.76
CA ARG A 81 12.14 -1.90 -8.99
C ARG A 81 13.62 -1.55 -8.79
N HIS A 82 14.12 -1.61 -7.55
CA HIS A 82 15.51 -1.25 -7.28
C HIS A 82 16.43 -2.46 -7.58
N PRO A 83 17.53 -2.30 -8.33
CA PRO A 83 18.43 -3.40 -8.69
C PRO A 83 19.07 -4.10 -7.47
N VAL A 84 19.07 -3.45 -6.31
CA VAL A 84 19.53 -4.03 -5.02
C VAL A 84 18.44 -4.86 -4.34
N GLU A 85 17.17 -4.66 -4.70
CA GLU A 85 15.99 -5.25 -4.07
C GLU A 85 15.20 -6.14 -5.04
N PHE A 86 15.82 -6.58 -6.14
CA PHE A 86 15.13 -7.28 -7.23
C PHE A 86 14.47 -8.60 -6.79
N GLU A 87 14.96 -9.21 -5.71
CA GLU A 87 14.39 -10.44 -5.12
C GLU A 87 13.23 -10.15 -4.15
N ALA A 88 13.02 -8.90 -3.75
CA ALA A 88 11.99 -8.51 -2.82
C ALA A 88 10.71 -8.12 -3.56
N THR A 89 9.58 -8.61 -3.06
CA THR A 89 8.24 -8.28 -3.57
C THR A 89 7.55 -7.27 -2.68
N VAL A 90 6.53 -6.61 -3.23
CA VAL A 90 5.58 -5.80 -2.46
C VAL A 90 4.98 -6.62 -1.32
N GLY A 91 4.66 -7.89 -1.56
CA GLY A 91 4.16 -8.80 -0.53
C GLY A 91 5.15 -9.04 0.61
N ALA A 92 6.44 -9.22 0.31
CA ALA A 92 7.48 -9.36 1.32
C ALA A 92 7.60 -8.10 2.20
N LEU A 93 7.56 -6.92 1.59
CA LEU A 93 7.51 -5.64 2.31
C LEU A 93 6.28 -5.56 3.23
N LEU A 94 5.10 -5.94 2.72
CA LEU A 94 3.85 -5.91 3.49
C LEU A 94 3.88 -6.88 4.68
N ALA A 95 4.44 -8.07 4.50
CA ALA A 95 4.62 -9.06 5.56
C ALA A 95 5.56 -8.54 6.66
N LEU A 96 6.68 -7.90 6.28
CA LEU A 96 7.64 -7.33 7.23
C LEU A 96 7.01 -6.31 8.18
N VAL A 97 6.07 -5.50 7.69
CA VAL A 97 5.40 -4.47 8.48
C VAL A 97 4.08 -4.94 9.12
N GLY A 98 3.85 -6.27 9.18
CA GLY A 98 2.70 -6.87 9.84
C GLY A 98 1.36 -6.61 9.14
N THR A 99 1.36 -6.42 7.82
CA THR A 99 0.12 -6.33 7.04
C THR A 99 -0.25 -7.72 6.55
N PRO A 100 -1.40 -8.30 6.97
CA PRO A 100 -1.82 -9.60 6.46
C PRO A 100 -2.00 -9.48 4.94
N THR A 101 -1.04 -10.05 4.23
CA THR A 101 -1.08 -10.10 2.77
C THR A 101 -1.98 -11.27 2.42
N ALA A 102 -3.05 -11.04 1.66
CA ALA A 102 -3.72 -12.14 0.99
C ALA A 102 -2.74 -12.66 -0.08
N VAL A 103 -1.90 -13.61 0.31
CA VAL A 103 -0.99 -14.31 -0.60
C VAL A 103 -1.86 -14.90 -1.71
N PRO A 104 -1.67 -14.53 -2.99
CA PRO A 104 -2.26 -15.30 -4.06
C PRO A 104 -1.55 -16.66 -4.03
N THR A 105 -2.28 -17.70 -3.64
CA THR A 105 -1.82 -19.08 -3.71
C THR A 105 -1.43 -19.36 -5.15
N ALA A 106 -0.12 -19.38 -5.42
CA ALA A 106 0.44 -19.96 -6.63
C ALA A 106 0.19 -21.48 -6.53
N GLY A 107 -0.98 -21.91 -6.99
CA GLY A 107 -1.50 -23.26 -6.78
C GLY A 107 -2.66 -23.58 -7.72
N ASP A 108 -2.55 -23.22 -8.99
CA ASP A 108 -3.38 -23.74 -10.07
C ASP A 108 -2.58 -23.99 -11.37
N ALA A 109 -1.31 -24.38 -11.25
CA ALA A 109 -0.57 -25.01 -12.36
C ALA A 109 -0.70 -26.54 -12.26
N GLY A 110 -1.93 -27.04 -12.30
CA GLY A 110 -2.25 -28.46 -12.48
C GLY A 110 -2.75 -28.68 -13.89
N GLY A 111 -1.85 -29.04 -14.81
CA GLY A 111 -2.17 -29.17 -16.23
C GLY A 111 -1.12 -29.89 -17.05
N ARG A 112 -0.83 -31.15 -16.71
CA ARG A 112 -0.75 -32.30 -17.63
C ARG A 112 -0.34 -33.58 -16.90
#